data_AF-A0ABD6E193-F1
#
_entry.id   AF-A0ABD6E193-F1
#
_cell.length_a   1.000
_cell.length_b   1.000
_cell.length_c   1.000
_cell.angle_alpha   90.00
_cell.angle_beta   90.00
_cell.angle_gamma   90.00
#
_symmetry.space_group_name_H-M   'P 1'
#
loop_
_entity.id
_entity.type
_entity.pdbx_description
1 polymer ?
#
loop_
_entity_poly.entity_id
_entity_poly.type
_entity_poly.pdbx_seq_one_letter_code
_entity_poly.pdbx_strand_id
1 'polypeptide(L)'
;MAVTDSSTTPDSENGHQAQDIRAKRAREDDMDVALVHRGGCYEVDSASGNTYDVDLLDETCTCPDHLNTETSTPCKHVQRVQLELDAGRIPRPDGRLPETAVSEHSPDDESGVHLVATLRARIREREERIATLQAEIQALQFVCDVADVVGDGEEFELKQILADEYGPVSQL
;
A
#
# COMPACT_ATOMS: atom_id res chain seq x y z
N MET A 1 45.45 46.77 -11.49
CA MET A 1 45.27 45.59 -12.37
C MET A 1 45.99 44.44 -11.70
N ALA A 2 45.41 43.30 -11.36
CA ALA A 2 44.21 42.63 -11.86
C ALA A 2 43.49 41.86 -10.73
N VAL A 3 42.19 41.68 -10.92
CA VAL A 3 41.28 40.79 -10.18
C VAL A 3 41.29 39.39 -10.81
N THR A 4 40.80 38.40 -10.05
CA THR A 4 40.09 37.14 -10.39
C THR A 4 40.57 36.03 -9.44
N ASP A 5 39.76 35.65 -8.45
CA ASP A 5 38.60 34.72 -8.45
C ASP A 5 38.98 33.27 -8.72
N SER A 6 38.80 32.44 -7.69
CA SER A 6 38.66 30.98 -7.80
C SER A 6 37.78 30.50 -6.67
N SER A 7 36.48 30.73 -6.83
CA SER A 7 35.42 30.06 -6.09
C SER A 7 35.54 28.55 -6.30
N THR A 8 36.02 27.83 -5.30
CA THR A 8 35.90 26.38 -5.23
C THR A 8 34.58 26.08 -4.54
N THR A 9 33.60 25.58 -5.29
CA THR A 9 32.29 25.16 -4.78
C THR A 9 32.44 23.85 -3.98
N PRO A 10 32.14 23.81 -2.67
CA PRO A 10 32.29 22.61 -1.83
C PRO A 10 31.07 21.66 -1.86
N ASP A 11 30.02 21.96 -2.61
CA ASP A 11 28.73 21.27 -2.47
C ASP A 11 28.69 19.85 -3.05
N SER A 12 29.58 19.51 -3.99
CA SER A 12 29.49 18.23 -4.71
C SER A 12 30.07 17.04 -3.94
N GLU A 13 31.10 17.23 -3.12
CA GLU A 13 31.71 16.13 -2.35
C GLU A 13 30.87 15.76 -1.12
N ASN A 14 30.18 16.74 -0.51
CA ASN A 14 29.37 16.55 0.68
C ASN A 14 28.05 15.81 0.37
N GLY A 15 27.47 16.02 -0.83
CA GLY A 15 26.26 15.32 -1.28
C GLY A 15 26.46 13.81 -1.43
N HIS A 16 27.57 13.38 -2.04
CA HIS A 16 27.86 11.96 -2.24
C HIS A 16 28.09 11.22 -0.91
N GLN A 17 28.82 11.82 0.03
CA GLN A 17 29.04 11.22 1.36
C GLN A 17 27.73 11.09 2.15
N ALA A 18 26.84 12.07 2.05
CA ALA A 18 25.54 12.03 2.72
C ALA A 18 24.58 11.01 2.07
N GLN A 19 24.69 10.78 0.76
CA GLN A 19 23.97 9.69 0.08
C GLN A 19 24.51 8.32 0.47
N ASP A 20 25.84 8.16 0.55
CA ASP A 20 26.48 6.89 0.97
C ASP A 20 26.11 6.50 2.40
N ILE A 21 26.05 7.46 3.33
CA ILE A 21 25.61 7.19 4.71
C ILE A 21 24.14 6.75 4.75
N ARG A 22 23.27 7.33 3.91
CA ARG A 22 21.85 6.96 3.84
C ARG A 22 21.65 5.57 3.23
N ALA A 23 22.39 5.26 2.18
CA ALA A 23 22.38 3.93 1.57
C ALA A 23 22.88 2.86 2.53
N LYS A 24 23.88 3.19 3.35
CA LYS A 24 24.36 2.31 4.42
C LYS A 24 23.26 2.03 5.46
N ARG A 25 22.59 3.07 5.96
CA ARG A 25 21.48 2.91 6.92
C ARG A 25 20.29 2.16 6.34
N ALA A 26 19.97 2.35 5.06
CA ALA A 26 18.94 1.56 4.40
C ALA A 26 19.24 0.05 4.42
N ARG A 27 20.52 -0.35 4.43
CA ARG A 27 20.92 -1.76 4.53
C ARG A 27 20.96 -2.26 5.97
N GLU A 28 21.44 -1.44 6.90
CA GLU A 28 21.76 -1.85 8.28
C GLU A 28 20.61 -1.66 9.27
N ASP A 29 19.75 -0.66 9.09
CA ASP A 29 18.61 -0.43 9.98
C ASP A 29 17.59 -1.57 9.81
N ASP A 30 17.02 -2.03 10.93
CA ASP A 30 15.93 -3.00 10.93
C ASP A 30 14.67 -2.32 10.37
N MET A 31 14.25 -2.76 9.18
CA MET A 31 13.10 -2.21 8.48
C MET A 31 12.37 -3.32 7.74
N ASP A 32 11.07 -3.42 8.01
CA ASP A 32 10.16 -4.33 7.32
C ASP A 32 9.45 -3.59 6.18
N VAL A 33 9.33 -4.25 5.03
CA VAL A 33 8.72 -3.66 3.83
C VAL A 33 7.60 -4.56 3.33
N ALA A 34 6.40 -4.00 3.19
CA ALA A 34 5.22 -4.70 2.70
C ALA A 34 4.59 -3.95 1.52
N LEU A 35 4.14 -4.68 0.50
CA LEU A 35 3.35 -4.09 -0.58
C LEU A 35 1.92 -3.85 -0.07
N VAL A 36 1.45 -2.60 -0.07
CA VAL A 36 0.11 -2.22 0.41
C VAL A 36 -0.95 -2.57 -0.64
N HIS A 37 -0.71 -2.18 -1.89
CA HIS A 37 -1.59 -2.51 -3.01
C HIS A 37 -0.80 -2.62 -4.32
N ARG A 38 -1.40 -3.30 -5.30
CA ARG A 38 -0.88 -3.30 -6.68
C ARG A 38 -0.79 -1.86 -7.17
N GLY A 39 0.31 -1.51 -7.83
CA GLY A 39 0.62 -0.13 -8.20
C GLY A 39 1.90 0.42 -7.57
N GLY A 40 2.64 -0.37 -6.79
CA GLY A 40 3.98 0.03 -6.33
C GLY A 40 3.99 0.93 -5.09
N CYS A 41 2.91 0.92 -4.30
CA CYS A 41 2.89 1.52 -2.97
C CYS A 41 3.31 0.50 -1.91
N TYR A 42 4.36 0.84 -1.18
CA TYR A 42 4.97 0.01 -0.14
C TYR A 42 4.87 0.70 1.20
N GLU A 43 4.57 -0.07 2.23
CA GLU A 43 4.64 0.33 3.62
C GLU A 43 6.02 -0.07 4.14
N VAL A 44 6.70 0.86 4.80
CA VAL A 44 8.00 0.64 5.43
C VAL A 44 7.89 0.91 6.91
N ASP A 45 7.98 -0.16 7.70
CA ASP A 45 8.10 -0.07 9.15
C ASP A 45 9.55 0.23 9.49
N SER A 46 9.79 1.43 10.01
CA SER A 46 11.12 1.86 10.40
C SER A 46 11.52 1.30 11.76
N ALA A 47 12.82 1.12 11.99
CA ALA A 47 13.39 0.74 13.29
C ALA A 47 12.98 1.67 14.46
N SER A 48 12.52 2.89 14.17
CA SER A 48 11.97 3.81 15.17
C SER A 48 10.53 3.50 15.61
N GLY A 49 9.88 2.50 15.02
CA GLY A 49 8.48 2.14 15.25
C GLY A 49 7.47 3.01 14.51
N ASN A 50 7.92 3.81 13.54
CA ASN A 50 7.05 4.59 12.66
C ASN A 50 6.91 3.89 11.31
N THR A 51 5.71 3.97 10.75
CA THR A 51 5.37 3.39 9.46
C THR A 51 5.26 4.49 8.41
N TYR A 52 5.85 4.29 7.24
CA TYR A 52 5.83 5.26 6.14
C TYR A 52 5.42 4.60 4.84
N ASP A 53 4.64 5.32 4.05
CA ASP A 53 4.25 4.90 2.71
C ASP A 53 5.27 5.40 1.70
N VAL A 54 5.62 4.53 0.76
CA VAL A 54 6.55 4.76 -0.32
C VAL A 54 5.87 4.41 -1.64
N ASP A 55 5.67 5.40 -2.49
CA ASP A 55 5.23 5.18 -3.87
C ASP A 55 6.47 5.18 -4.77
N LEU A 56 6.79 4.03 -5.37
CA LEU A 56 7.91 3.94 -6.31
C LEU A 56 7.61 4.50 -7.69
N LEU A 57 6.34 4.54 -8.10
CA LEU A 57 5.97 5.07 -9.41
C LEU A 57 6.08 6.59 -9.42
N ASP A 58 5.64 7.22 -8.33
CA ASP A 58 5.73 8.66 -8.14
C ASP A 58 7.05 9.07 -7.43
N GLU A 59 7.89 8.11 -7.07
CA GLU A 59 9.14 8.27 -6.29
C GLU A 59 8.95 9.06 -4.97
N THR A 60 7.76 8.95 -4.36
CA THR A 60 7.41 9.70 -3.16
C THR A 60 7.51 8.86 -1.89
N CYS A 61 7.72 9.53 -0.76
CA CYS A 61 7.64 8.89 0.55
C CYS A 61 7.02 9.85 1.58
N THR A 62 6.18 9.34 2.49
CA THR A 62 5.53 10.14 3.54
C THR A 62 6.46 10.51 4.71
N CYS A 63 7.72 10.07 4.67
CA CYS A 63 8.68 10.40 5.72
C CYS A 63 9.10 11.89 5.70
N PRO A 64 9.44 12.47 6.85
CA PRO A 64 9.86 13.87 6.94
C PRO A 64 11.11 14.19 6.11
N ASP A 65 12.00 13.22 5.92
CA ASP A 65 13.22 13.38 5.12
C ASP A 65 12.93 13.63 3.64
N HIS A 66 11.82 13.10 3.11
CA HIS A 66 11.41 13.31 1.72
C HIS A 66 10.61 14.59 1.53
N LEU A 67 9.84 15.01 2.55
CA LEU A 67 9.08 16.27 2.54
C LEU A 67 9.99 17.51 2.64
N ASN A 68 11.21 17.36 3.16
CA ASN A 68 12.17 18.45 3.29
C ASN A 68 13.03 18.59 2.01
N THR A 69 12.81 19.67 1.25
CA THR A 69 13.56 20.04 0.02
C THR A 69 15.05 20.26 0.21
N GLU A 70 15.51 20.47 1.44
CA GLU A 70 16.94 20.63 1.79
C GLU A 70 17.68 19.27 1.91
N THR A 71 16.95 18.17 1.86
CA THR A 71 17.51 16.83 2.03
C THR A 71 17.76 16.19 0.66
N SER A 72 18.94 15.59 0.49
CA SER A 72 19.24 14.82 -0.74
C SER A 72 18.25 13.66 -0.90
N THR A 73 17.48 13.71 -1.98
CA THR A 73 16.67 12.58 -2.48
C THR A 73 17.60 11.58 -3.18
N PRO A 74 17.31 10.26 -3.12
CA PRO A 74 16.16 9.60 -2.48
C PRO A 74 16.35 9.37 -0.97
N CYS A 75 15.24 9.37 -0.20
CA CYS A 75 15.27 9.09 1.24
C CYS A 75 15.62 7.62 1.54
N LYS A 76 15.96 7.31 2.79
CA LYS A 76 16.38 5.95 3.16
C LYS A 76 15.30 4.88 2.92
N HIS A 77 14.02 5.25 3.01
CA HIS A 77 12.91 4.32 2.83
C HIS A 77 12.76 3.91 1.35
N VAL A 78 12.83 4.86 0.41
CA VAL A 78 12.85 4.56 -1.03
C VAL A 78 14.04 3.66 -1.38
N GLN A 79 15.22 3.96 -0.83
CA GLN A 79 16.41 3.12 -1.03
C GLN A 79 16.24 1.70 -0.46
N ARG A 80 15.61 1.56 0.72
CA ARG A 80 15.29 0.26 1.32
C ARG A 80 14.37 -0.55 0.42
N VAL A 81 13.28 0.04 -0.06
CA VAL A 81 12.33 -0.64 -0.96
C VAL A 81 13.03 -1.10 -2.23
N GLN A 82 13.88 -0.27 -2.84
CA GLN A 82 14.63 -0.65 -4.04
C GLN A 82 15.59 -1.83 -3.75
N LEU A 83 16.29 -1.82 -2.62
CA LEU A 83 17.17 -2.92 -2.21
C LEU A 83 16.41 -4.23 -2.01
N GLU A 84 15.22 -4.18 -1.41
CA GLU A 84 14.36 -5.36 -1.20
C GLU A 84 13.79 -5.91 -2.52
N LEU A 85 13.46 -5.02 -3.47
CA LEU A 85 13.04 -5.40 -4.82
C LEU A 85 14.17 -6.04 -5.62
N ASP A 86 15.36 -5.42 -5.59
CA ASP A 86 16.56 -5.92 -6.27
C ASP A 86 16.99 -7.29 -5.70
N ALA A 87 16.83 -7.48 -4.39
CA ALA A 87 17.04 -8.76 -3.73
C ALA A 87 15.90 -9.77 -3.95
N GLY A 88 14.76 -9.32 -4.50
CA GLY A 88 13.60 -10.14 -4.78
C GLY A 88 12.86 -10.69 -3.56
N ARG A 89 12.97 -10.02 -2.41
CA ARG A 89 12.32 -10.43 -1.15
C ARG A 89 10.90 -9.91 -0.99
N ILE A 90 10.57 -8.82 -1.69
CA ILE A 90 9.22 -8.24 -1.69
C ILE A 90 8.54 -8.36 -3.06
N PRO A 91 7.19 -8.37 -3.10
CA PRO A 91 6.47 -8.39 -4.36
C PRO A 91 6.80 -7.16 -5.21
N ARG A 92 6.90 -7.34 -6.53
CA ARG A 92 7.04 -6.24 -7.48
C ARG A 92 5.75 -5.38 -7.51
N PRO A 93 5.78 -4.18 -8.13
CA PRO A 93 4.60 -3.32 -8.24
C PRO A 93 3.37 -3.99 -8.91
N ASP A 94 3.59 -5.03 -9.72
CA ASP A 94 2.55 -5.85 -10.33
C ASP A 94 1.91 -6.87 -9.36
N GLY A 95 2.44 -6.97 -8.14
CA GLY A 95 2.03 -7.88 -7.07
C GLY A 95 2.65 -9.28 -7.16
N ARG A 96 3.62 -9.51 -8.04
CA ARG A 96 4.29 -10.82 -8.19
C ARG A 96 5.66 -10.82 -7.52
N LEU A 97 5.98 -11.90 -6.82
CA LEU A 97 7.36 -12.16 -6.41
C LEU A 97 8.20 -12.57 -7.63
N PRO A 98 9.50 -12.22 -7.69
CA PRO A 98 10.37 -12.67 -8.77
C PRO A 98 10.53 -14.20 -8.75
N GLU A 99 10.63 -14.81 -9.93
CA GLU A 99 10.71 -16.28 -10.11
C GLU A 99 11.90 -16.91 -9.37
N THR A 100 12.97 -16.15 -9.18
CA THR A 100 14.16 -16.56 -8.42
C THR A 100 13.87 -16.76 -6.93
N ALA A 101 12.87 -16.10 -6.36
CA ALA A 101 12.44 -16.30 -4.97
C ALA A 101 11.62 -17.59 -4.78
N VAL A 102 11.14 -18.19 -5.86
CA VAL A 102 10.29 -19.40 -5.84
C VAL A 102 11.12 -20.69 -5.83
N SER A 103 12.44 -20.59 -5.97
CA SER A 103 13.31 -21.75 -6.19
C SER A 103 14.15 -22.09 -4.95
N GLU A 104 13.57 -22.73 -3.92
CA GLU A 104 14.27 -23.66 -2.99
C GLU A 104 13.34 -24.63 -2.23
N HIS A 105 12.05 -24.75 -2.59
CA HIS A 105 11.19 -25.79 -2.01
C HIS A 105 11.09 -26.97 -2.97
N SER A 106 11.66 -28.10 -2.57
CA SER A 106 11.35 -29.39 -3.20
C SER A 106 9.82 -29.56 -3.22
N PRO A 107 9.21 -29.99 -4.33
CA PRO A 107 7.76 -30.17 -4.45
C PRO A 107 7.15 -31.19 -3.47
N ASP A 108 7.96 -31.81 -2.60
CA ASP A 108 7.58 -32.80 -1.60
C ASP A 108 7.37 -32.22 -0.18
N ASP A 109 7.45 -30.90 0.00
CA ASP A 109 7.20 -30.27 1.31
C ASP A 109 5.68 -30.16 1.57
N GLU A 110 5.07 -31.26 2.02
CA GLU A 110 3.66 -31.36 2.45
C GLU A 110 3.21 -30.18 3.35
N SER A 111 4.16 -29.60 4.11
CA SER A 111 3.97 -28.43 4.96
C SER A 111 3.52 -27.19 4.16
N GLY A 112 4.13 -26.94 3.00
CA GLY A 112 3.80 -25.80 2.14
C GLY A 112 2.41 -25.94 1.52
N VAL A 113 2.03 -27.15 1.10
CA VAL A 113 0.71 -27.44 0.54
C VAL A 113 -0.39 -27.21 1.60
N HIS A 114 -0.16 -27.67 2.83
CA HIS A 114 -1.10 -27.47 3.93
C HIS A 114 -1.26 -25.99 4.32
N LEU A 115 -0.15 -25.24 4.38
CA LEU A 115 -0.19 -23.80 4.65
C LEU A 115 -0.99 -23.05 3.57
N VAL A 116 -0.71 -23.31 2.29
CA VAL A 116 -1.41 -22.70 1.17
C VAL A 116 -2.90 -23.05 1.20
N ALA A 117 -3.27 -24.31 1.48
CA ALA A 117 -4.66 -24.72 1.63
C ALA A 117 -5.36 -23.98 2.80
N THR A 118 -4.67 -23.85 3.93
CA THR A 118 -5.18 -23.12 5.11
C THR A 118 -5.39 -21.64 4.83
N LEU A 119 -4.44 -20.99 4.16
CA LEU A 119 -4.55 -19.59 3.77
C LEU A 119 -5.72 -19.37 2.81
N ARG A 120 -5.88 -20.24 1.80
CA ARG A 120 -7.03 -20.17 0.87
C ARG A 120 -8.37 -20.30 1.59
N ALA A 121 -8.46 -21.21 2.57
CA ALA A 121 -9.69 -21.36 3.35
C ALA A 121 -10.01 -20.10 4.16
N ARG A 122 -9.01 -19.50 4.82
CA ARG A 122 -9.18 -18.26 5.59
C ARG A 122 -9.49 -17.04 4.72
N ILE A 123 -8.91 -16.96 3.52
CA ILE A 123 -9.23 -15.91 2.55
C ILE A 123 -10.71 -16.01 2.17
N ARG A 124 -11.19 -17.21 1.79
CA ARG A 124 -12.59 -17.42 1.43
C ARG A 124 -13.55 -17.05 2.57
N GLU A 125 -13.25 -17.46 3.80
CA GLU A 125 -14.07 -17.11 4.98
C GLU A 125 -14.15 -15.59 5.19
N ARG A 126 -13.04 -14.88 4.99
CA ARG A 126 -13.01 -13.41 5.07
C ARG A 126 -13.80 -12.76 3.94
N GLU A 127 -13.68 -13.26 2.71
CA GLU A 127 -14.44 -12.76 1.55
C GLU A 127 -15.95 -12.90 1.77
N GLU A 128 -16.41 -14.03 2.32
CA GLU A 128 -17.82 -14.24 2.68
C GLU A 128 -18.29 -13.27 3.78
N ARG A 129 -17.44 -13.03 4.79
CA ARG A 129 -17.73 -12.06 5.84
C ARG A 129 -17.81 -10.63 5.30
N ILE A 130 -16.90 -10.26 4.40
CA ILE A 130 -16.92 -8.96 3.72
C ILE A 130 -18.22 -8.81 2.94
N ALA A 131 -18.63 -9.82 2.17
CA ALA A 131 -19.88 -9.78 1.42
C ALA A 131 -21.11 -9.62 2.34
N THR A 132 -21.12 -10.30 3.49
CA THR A 132 -22.20 -10.18 4.48
C THR A 132 -22.26 -8.76 5.07
N LEU A 133 -21.10 -8.21 5.48
CA LEU A 133 -21.04 -6.85 6.01
C LEU A 133 -21.42 -5.79 4.97
N GLN A 134 -21.05 -6.00 3.70
CA GLN A 134 -21.45 -5.10 2.61
C GLN A 134 -22.96 -5.11 2.39
N ALA A 135 -23.61 -6.28 2.45
CA ALA A 135 -25.07 -6.37 2.37
C ALA A 135 -25.76 -5.69 3.57
N GLU A 136 -25.21 -5.80 4.77
CA GLU A 136 -25.71 -5.10 5.95
C GLU A 136 -25.55 -3.58 5.83
N ILE A 137 -24.39 -3.11 5.35
CA ILE A 137 -24.16 -1.69 5.05
C ILE A 137 -25.19 -1.17 4.05
N GLN A 138 -25.44 -1.91 2.95
CA GLN A 138 -26.44 -1.53 1.95
C GLN A 138 -27.86 -1.44 2.55
N ALA A 139 -28.25 -2.41 3.37
CA ALA A 139 -29.54 -2.39 4.04
C ALA A 139 -29.71 -1.20 4.99
N LEU A 140 -28.64 -0.84 5.74
CA LEU A 140 -28.64 0.33 6.60
C LEU A 140 -28.69 1.64 5.81
N GLN A 141 -27.95 1.72 4.69
CA GLN A 141 -28.00 2.87 3.78
C GLN A 141 -29.40 3.10 3.24
N PHE A 142 -30.09 2.04 2.79
CA PHE A 142 -31.48 2.12 2.37
C PHE A 142 -32.37 2.72 3.47
N VAL A 143 -32.24 2.24 4.72
CA VAL A 143 -33.04 2.78 5.84
C VAL A 143 -32.76 4.26 6.08
N CYS A 144 -31.49 4.69 5.99
CA CYS A 144 -31.13 6.11 6.09
C CYS A 144 -31.77 6.93 4.96
N ASP A 145 -31.65 6.47 3.70
CA ASP A 145 -32.23 7.17 2.55
C ASP A 145 -33.76 7.32 2.68
N VAL A 146 -34.45 6.27 3.15
CA VAL A 146 -35.88 6.34 3.47
C VAL A 146 -36.19 7.36 4.56
N ALA A 147 -35.42 7.35 5.65
CA ALA A 147 -35.63 8.24 6.77
C ALA A 147 -35.44 9.71 6.38
N ASP A 148 -34.47 9.99 5.50
CA ASP A 148 -34.22 11.34 4.96
C ASP A 148 -35.40 11.82 4.12
N VAL A 149 -35.90 11.00 3.18
CA VAL A 149 -37.07 11.36 2.33
C VAL A 149 -38.34 11.59 3.17
N VAL A 150 -38.59 10.73 4.16
CA VAL A 150 -39.75 10.89 5.06
C VAL A 150 -39.57 12.11 5.97
N GLY A 151 -38.35 12.38 6.42
CA GLY A 151 -38.01 13.53 7.27
C GLY A 151 -38.20 14.87 6.57
N ASP A 152 -37.99 14.91 5.25
CA ASP A 152 -38.16 16.09 4.40
C ASP A 152 -39.64 16.38 4.03
N GLY A 153 -40.57 15.50 4.41
CA GLY A 153 -42.01 15.68 4.20
C GLY A 153 -42.49 15.39 2.77
N GLU A 154 -41.68 14.68 1.98
CA GLU A 154 -42.08 14.17 0.66
C GLU A 154 -42.94 12.91 0.78
N GLU A 155 -43.88 12.70 -0.15
CA GLU A 155 -44.80 11.56 -0.13
C GLU A 155 -44.05 10.27 -0.50
N PHE A 156 -43.74 9.45 0.51
CA PHE A 156 -42.88 8.28 0.40
C PHE A 156 -43.59 7.06 -0.23
N GLU A 157 -43.47 6.86 -1.56
CA GLU A 157 -44.01 5.68 -2.25
C GLU A 157 -43.07 4.46 -2.22
N LEU A 158 -43.08 3.75 -1.08
CA LEU A 158 -42.37 2.48 -0.83
C LEU A 158 -42.39 1.48 -2.00
N LYS A 159 -43.51 1.40 -2.72
CA LYS A 159 -43.71 0.41 -3.79
C LYS A 159 -42.87 0.70 -5.03
N GLN A 160 -42.58 1.97 -5.31
CA GLN A 160 -41.82 2.36 -6.51
C GLN A 160 -40.33 2.08 -6.34
N ILE A 161 -39.76 2.41 -5.17
CA ILE A 161 -38.33 2.18 -4.86
C ILE A 161 -38.02 0.68 -4.79
N LEU A 162 -38.88 -0.11 -4.12
CA LEU A 162 -38.69 -1.56 -4.06
C LEU A 162 -38.73 -2.23 -5.45
N ALA A 163 -39.55 -1.70 -6.36
CA ALA A 163 -39.63 -2.19 -7.73
C ALA A 163 -38.39 -1.80 -8.56
N ASP A 164 -37.82 -0.61 -8.31
CA ASP A 164 -36.64 -0.11 -9.02
C ASP A 164 -35.34 -0.80 -8.56
N GLU A 165 -35.20 -1.13 -7.26
CA GLU A 165 -33.99 -1.76 -6.71
C GLU A 165 -34.02 -3.30 -6.81
N TYR A 166 -35.16 -3.94 -6.61
CA TYR A 166 -35.27 -5.42 -6.53
C TYR A 166 -36.07 -6.05 -7.68
N GLY A 167 -36.53 -5.26 -8.65
CA GLY A 167 -37.39 -5.70 -9.73
C GLY A 167 -38.84 -5.96 -9.27
N PRO A 168 -39.78 -6.22 -10.19
CA PRO A 168 -41.19 -6.30 -9.85
C PRO A 168 -41.44 -7.46 -8.89
N VAL A 169 -41.81 -7.13 -7.66
CA VAL A 169 -42.31 -8.08 -6.66
C VAL A 169 -43.63 -8.64 -7.21
N SER A 170 -43.54 -9.78 -7.89
CA SER A 170 -44.72 -10.52 -8.33
C SER A 170 -45.47 -10.96 -7.07
N GLN A 171 -46.69 -10.45 -6.93
CA GLN A 171 -47.59 -10.64 -5.80
C GLN A 171 -47.80 -12.14 -5.52
N LEU A 172 -47.61 -12.53 -4.25
CA LEU A 172 -48.20 -13.75 -3.66
C LEU A 172 -49.62 -13.41 -3.17
#